data_AF-A0A350NT18-F1
#
_entry.id   AF-A0A350NT18-F1
#
_cell.length_a   1.000
_cell.length_b   1.000
_cell.length_c   1.000
_cell.angle_alpha   90.00
_cell.angle_beta   90.00
_cell.angle_gamma   90.00
#
_symmetry.space_group_name_H-M   'P 1'
#
loop_
_entity.id
_entity.type
_entity.pdbx_description
1 polymer ?
#
loop_
_entity_poly.entity_id
_entity_poly.type
_entity_poly.pdbx_seq_one_letter_code
_entity_poly.pdbx_strand_id
1 'polypeptide(L)'
;MRWTNYFTHPGDNRYYVFAFGEELHANAFEKRLNDLGIDHERHLETAEGHSTGRNEWLFGVHRDYFKKALEANHLVHAEFRDKFIPVSGVRWSLLIGTLAVILFALAGAWTQRAQAQTMPNGNNWQIAVSTTWLTPIEALGGEPITVSEDGLDLDWTPTGGSSFGVRLLRRFPSAWSIETGLETVRYTSDWSLTFHPGFDTPQG
;
A
#
# COMPACT_ATOMS: atom_id res chain seq x y z
N MET A 1 -1.07 26.20 32.64
CA MET A 1 -1.32 26.08 31.18
C MET A 1 -1.92 24.72 30.91
N ARG A 2 -3.05 24.65 30.20
CA ARG A 2 -3.65 23.39 29.73
C ARG A 2 -3.03 23.06 28.36
N TRP A 3 -2.62 21.82 28.14
CA TRP A 3 -2.06 21.38 26.84
C TRP A 3 -3.15 20.99 25.83
N THR A 4 -4.35 20.66 26.31
CA THR A 4 -5.51 20.31 25.49
C THR A 4 -6.57 21.40 25.59
N ASN A 5 -7.39 21.47 24.53
CA ASN A 5 -8.53 22.38 24.44
C ASN A 5 -9.71 21.95 25.34
N TYR A 6 -9.72 20.70 25.82
CA TYR A 6 -10.80 20.16 26.65
C TYR A 6 -10.34 19.78 28.05
N PHE A 7 -11.27 19.81 29.00
CA PHE A 7 -11.07 19.45 30.41
C PHE A 7 -12.37 18.99 31.07
N THR A 8 -12.29 18.27 32.18
CA THR A 8 -13.45 17.88 32.98
C THR A 8 -14.04 19.10 33.69
N HIS A 9 -15.37 19.24 33.70
CA HIS A 9 -16.02 20.39 34.33
C HIS A 9 -15.75 20.41 35.85
N PRO A 10 -15.26 21.54 36.41
CA PRO A 10 -14.78 21.60 37.81
C PRO A 10 -15.87 21.41 38.86
N GLY A 11 -17.13 21.73 38.53
CA GLY A 11 -18.28 21.57 39.43
C GLY A 11 -19.13 20.31 39.18
N ASP A 12 -18.94 19.61 38.04
CA ASP A 12 -19.75 18.44 37.68
C ASP A 12 -18.96 17.47 36.79
N ASN A 13 -18.57 16.32 37.34
CA ASN A 13 -17.77 15.31 36.62
C ASN A 13 -18.55 14.58 35.50
N ARG A 14 -19.84 14.87 35.32
CA ARG A 14 -20.64 14.31 34.20
C ARG A 14 -20.40 15.03 32.88
N TYR A 15 -19.79 16.22 32.90
CA TYR A 15 -19.58 17.03 31.72
C TYR A 15 -18.10 17.26 31.42
N TYR A 16 -17.80 17.31 30.12
CA TYR A 16 -16.54 17.77 29.57
C TYR A 16 -16.73 19.13 28.91
N VAL A 17 -15.78 20.02 29.13
CA VAL A 17 -15.78 21.37 28.56
C VAL A 17 -14.73 21.44 27.46
N PHE A 18 -15.12 21.90 26.28
CA PHE A 18 -14.23 22.27 25.18
C PHE A 18 -14.14 23.80 25.09
N ALA A 19 -12.95 24.38 24.92
CA ALA A 19 -12.70 25.81 25.05
C ALA A 19 -12.04 26.42 23.81
N PHE A 20 -12.75 27.21 23.02
CA PHE A 20 -12.24 27.82 21.79
C PHE A 20 -12.00 29.32 21.94
N GLY A 21 -10.81 29.81 21.58
CA GLY A 21 -10.52 31.24 21.61
C GLY A 21 -11.07 32.03 20.41
N GLU A 22 -11.32 31.35 19.29
CA GLU A 22 -11.82 31.97 18.07
C GLU A 22 -13.28 31.58 17.81
N GLU A 23 -14.11 32.56 17.45
CA GLU A 23 -15.53 32.36 17.19
C GLU A 23 -15.78 31.44 15.98
N LEU A 24 -14.92 31.50 14.95
CA LEU A 24 -15.02 30.62 13.79
C LEU A 24 -14.89 29.15 14.17
N HIS A 25 -13.93 28.82 15.04
CA HIS A 25 -13.75 27.47 15.56
C HIS A 25 -14.94 27.03 16.41
N ALA A 26 -15.44 27.93 17.29
CA ALA A 26 -16.60 27.67 18.12
C ALA A 26 -17.87 27.37 17.29
N ASN A 27 -18.14 28.17 16.26
CA ASN A 27 -19.30 27.99 15.39
C ASN A 27 -19.19 26.69 14.56
N ALA A 28 -17.99 26.35 14.07
CA ALA A 28 -17.76 25.10 13.36
C ALA A 28 -17.95 23.87 14.27
N PHE A 29 -17.55 23.98 15.54
CA PHE A 29 -17.76 22.94 16.53
C PHE A 29 -19.24 22.75 16.89
N GLU A 30 -19.96 23.84 17.17
CA GLU A 30 -21.40 23.85 17.43
C GLU A 30 -22.18 23.21 16.29
N LYS A 31 -21.87 23.58 15.04
CA LYS A 31 -22.48 22.96 13.86
C LYS A 31 -22.32 21.45 13.85
N ARG A 32 -21.10 20.95 14.11
CA ARG A 32 -20.82 19.50 14.13
C ARG A 32 -21.53 18.79 15.29
N LEU A 33 -21.67 19.42 16.46
CA LEU A 33 -22.44 18.86 17.56
C LEU A 33 -23.93 18.75 17.22
N ASN A 34 -24.48 19.79 16.58
CA ASN A 34 -25.86 19.79 16.08
C ASN A 34 -26.09 18.70 15.02
N ASP A 35 -25.17 18.57 14.05
CA ASP A 35 -25.23 17.54 13.00
C ASP A 35 -25.17 16.11 13.57
N LEU A 36 -24.49 15.93 14.71
CA LEU A 36 -24.38 14.66 15.43
C LEU A 36 -25.54 14.39 16.41
N GLY A 37 -26.46 15.35 16.58
CA GLY A 37 -27.56 15.28 17.55
C GLY A 37 -27.08 15.21 19.00
N ILE A 38 -25.99 15.92 19.33
CA ILE A 38 -25.40 15.93 20.67
C ILE A 38 -25.85 17.20 21.41
N ASP A 39 -26.58 17.00 22.51
CA ASP A 39 -26.95 18.09 23.42
C ASP A 39 -25.68 18.71 24.03
N HIS A 40 -25.62 20.04 23.99
CA HIS A 40 -24.48 20.81 24.48
C HIS A 40 -24.91 22.18 25.00
N GLU A 41 -24.11 22.73 25.91
CA GLU A 41 -24.29 24.09 26.44
C GLU A 41 -23.17 24.99 25.92
N ARG A 42 -23.51 26.11 25.29
CA ARG A 42 -22.56 27.13 24.81
C ARG A 42 -22.53 28.31 25.78
N HIS A 43 -21.33 28.69 26.22
CA HIS A 43 -21.11 29.85 27.09
C HIS A 43 -19.92 30.68 26.60
N LEU A 44 -20.02 32.01 26.72
CA LEU A 44 -18.90 32.91 26.45
C LEU A 44 -18.35 33.39 27.79
N GLU A 45 -17.15 32.93 28.15
CA GLU A 45 -16.47 33.43 29.33
C GLU A 45 -15.62 34.64 28.94
N THR A 46 -15.94 35.80 29.52
CA THR A 46 -15.31 37.09 29.19
C THR A 46 -14.03 37.28 29.99
N ALA A 47 -13.03 37.96 29.40
CA ALA A 47 -11.68 38.16 29.96
C ALA A 47 -11.63 38.75 31.38
N GLU A 48 -12.67 39.46 31.84
CA GLU A 48 -12.76 40.03 33.20
C GLU A 48 -12.93 38.96 34.29
N GLY A 49 -13.39 37.74 33.93
CA GLY A 49 -13.62 36.62 34.85
C GLY A 49 -12.69 35.43 34.67
N HIS A 50 -11.93 35.35 33.55
CA HIS A 50 -11.12 34.18 33.22
C HIS A 50 -9.68 34.30 33.74
N SER A 51 -9.14 33.21 34.27
CA SER A 51 -7.74 33.09 34.74
C SER A 51 -6.65 33.39 33.69
N THR A 52 -7.02 33.59 32.44
CA THR A 52 -6.12 33.67 31.27
C THR A 52 -6.22 35.01 30.53
N GLY A 53 -7.12 35.91 30.96
CA GLY A 53 -7.28 37.26 30.41
C GLY A 53 -7.73 37.33 28.95
N ARG A 54 -8.37 36.29 28.42
CA ARG A 54 -8.90 36.22 27.05
C ARG A 54 -10.34 35.71 27.05
N ASN A 55 -11.12 36.11 26.05
CA ASN A 55 -12.47 35.59 25.84
C ASN A 55 -12.37 34.16 25.29
N GLU A 56 -13.10 33.22 25.89
CA GLU A 56 -13.13 31.82 25.46
C GLU A 56 -14.58 31.34 25.32
N TRP A 57 -14.87 30.67 24.22
CA TRP A 57 -16.14 29.97 23.99
C TRP A 57 -16.07 28.58 24.58
N LEU A 58 -16.90 28.31 25.57
CA LEU A 58 -16.98 27.05 26.29
C LEU A 58 -18.17 26.23 25.82
N PHE A 59 -17.94 24.94 25.60
CA PHE A 59 -18.97 23.96 25.25
C PHE A 59 -19.00 22.83 26.26
N GLY A 60 -20.07 22.74 27.05
CA GLY A 60 -20.32 21.63 27.98
C GLY A 60 -21.00 20.47 27.26
N VAL A 61 -20.37 19.30 27.25
CA VAL A 61 -20.88 18.06 26.62
C VAL A 61 -20.93 16.93 27.64
N HIS A 62 -22.02 16.17 27.68
CA HIS A 62 -22.15 15.03 28.59
C HIS A 62 -21.09 13.94 28.29
N ARG A 63 -20.58 13.30 29.34
CA ARG A 63 -19.49 12.30 29.26
C ARG A 63 -19.79 11.16 28.29
N ASP A 64 -21.04 10.74 28.16
CA ASP A 64 -21.42 9.65 27.27
C ASP A 64 -21.15 9.97 25.79
N TYR A 65 -21.19 11.26 25.43
CA TYR A 65 -20.91 11.75 24.08
C TYR A 65 -19.49 12.28 23.90
N PHE A 66 -18.65 12.20 24.94
CA PHE A 66 -17.29 12.74 24.94
C PHE A 66 -16.45 12.28 23.74
N LYS A 67 -16.48 10.98 23.40
CA LYS A 67 -15.70 10.45 22.27
C LYS A 67 -16.11 11.08 20.94
N LYS A 68 -17.42 11.24 20.70
CA LYS A 68 -17.95 11.83 19.47
C LYS A 68 -17.64 13.33 19.41
N ALA A 69 -17.78 14.04 20.52
CA ALA A 69 -17.41 15.45 20.62
C ALA A 69 -15.89 15.66 20.44
N LEU A 70 -15.05 14.76 20.98
CA LEU A 70 -13.61 14.80 20.79
C LEU A 70 -13.22 14.60 19.31
N GLU A 71 -13.86 13.67 18.63
CA GLU A 71 -13.69 13.48 17.19
C GLU A 71 -14.09 14.74 16.40
N ALA A 72 -15.25 15.31 16.70
CA ALA A 72 -15.69 16.58 16.11
C ALA A 72 -14.68 17.71 16.36
N ASN A 73 -14.12 17.79 17.56
CA ASN A 73 -13.08 18.78 17.90
C ASN A 73 -11.81 18.60 17.05
N HIS A 74 -11.35 17.36 16.86
CA HIS A 74 -10.21 17.10 15.98
C HIS A 74 -10.49 17.50 14.52
N LEU A 75 -11.72 17.30 14.04
CA LEU A 75 -12.11 17.69 12.69
C LEU A 75 -12.18 19.22 12.52
N VAL A 76 -12.64 19.96 13.53
CA VAL A 76 -12.55 21.43 13.52
C VAL A 76 -11.10 21.87 13.42
N HIS A 77 -10.21 21.34 14.26
CA HIS A 77 -8.79 21.68 14.18
C HIS A 77 -8.14 21.27 12.86
N ALA A 78 -8.63 20.22 12.19
CA ALA A 78 -8.16 19.82 10.87
C ALA A 78 -8.63 20.78 9.76
N GLU A 79 -9.85 21.30 9.85
CA GLU A 79 -10.46 22.22 8.89
C GLU A 79 -9.75 23.57 8.85
N PHE A 80 -9.40 24.11 10.02
CA PHE A 80 -8.70 25.39 10.14
C PHE A 80 -7.18 25.25 10.21
N ARG A 81 -6.63 24.05 9.97
CA ARG A 81 -5.18 23.85 10.01
C ARG A 81 -4.53 24.53 8.81
N ASP A 82 -3.66 25.49 9.09
CA ASP A 82 -2.79 26.02 8.06
C ASP A 82 -1.80 24.97 7.53
N LYS A 83 -1.42 25.15 6.26
CA LYS A 83 -0.37 24.34 5.64
C LYS A 83 0.94 24.66 6.36
N PHE A 84 1.64 23.63 6.85
CA PHE A 84 2.94 23.79 7.53
C PHE A 84 3.96 24.59 6.70
N ILE A 85 3.91 24.44 5.37
CA ILE A 85 4.65 25.27 4.42
C ILE A 85 3.62 26.01 3.55
N PRO A 86 3.41 27.32 3.75
CA PRO A 86 2.40 28.08 3.02
C PRO A 86 2.77 28.26 1.54
N VAL A 87 4.06 28.35 1.23
CA VAL A 87 4.56 28.51 -0.15
C VAL A 87 4.48 27.18 -0.89
N SER A 88 3.63 27.13 -1.92
CA SER A 88 3.40 25.93 -2.73
C SER A 88 4.68 25.38 -3.37
N GLY A 89 5.53 26.27 -3.89
CA GLY A 89 6.81 25.91 -4.52
C GLY A 89 7.75 25.18 -3.55
N VAL A 90 8.03 25.75 -2.39
CA VAL A 90 8.90 25.14 -1.37
C VAL A 90 8.36 23.79 -0.91
N ARG A 91 7.04 23.69 -0.71
CA ARG A 91 6.39 22.45 -0.31
C ARG A 91 6.60 21.34 -1.34
N TRP A 92 6.37 21.63 -2.62
CA TRP A 92 6.58 20.65 -3.69
C TRP A 92 8.07 20.34 -3.91
N SER A 93 8.96 21.33 -3.82
CA SER A 93 10.40 21.11 -3.91
C SER A 93 10.91 20.16 -2.82
N LEU A 94 10.44 20.31 -1.58
CA LEU A 94 10.77 19.40 -0.50
C LEU A 94 10.28 17.98 -0.81
N LEU A 95 9.01 17.82 -1.18
CA LEU A 95 8.42 16.50 -1.47
C LEU A 95 9.14 15.79 -2.62
N ILE A 96 9.40 16.51 -3.72
CA ILE A 96 10.11 15.97 -4.88
C ILE A 96 11.56 15.64 -4.52
N GLY A 97 12.24 16.51 -3.77
CA GLY A 97 13.61 16.30 -3.33
C GLY A 97 13.73 15.06 -2.44
N THR A 98 12.84 14.90 -1.45
CA THR A 98 12.85 13.71 -0.59
C THR A 98 12.51 12.44 -1.37
N LEU A 99 11.53 12.50 -2.28
CA LEU A 99 11.20 11.38 -3.16
C LEU A 99 12.40 10.97 -4.04
N ALA A 100 13.12 11.94 -4.60
CA ALA A 100 14.31 11.68 -5.40
C ALA A 100 15.39 10.98 -4.58
N VAL A 101 15.67 11.43 -3.35
CA VAL A 101 16.64 10.78 -2.45
C VAL A 101 16.24 9.34 -2.14
N ILE A 102 14.95 9.09 -1.88
CA ILE A 102 14.44 7.73 -1.64
C ILE A 102 14.64 6.86 -2.89
N LEU A 103 14.30 7.37 -4.08
CA LEU A 103 14.48 6.64 -5.33
C LEU A 103 15.95 6.35 -5.61
N PHE A 104 16.85 7.31 -5.37
CA PHE A 104 18.30 7.10 -5.47
C PHE A 104 18.80 6.05 -4.48
N ALA A 105 18.30 6.07 -3.24
CA ALA A 105 18.65 5.06 -2.25
C ALA A 105 18.18 3.65 -2.66
N LEU A 106 16.97 3.53 -3.19
CA LEU A 106 16.44 2.26 -3.70
C LEU A 106 17.21 1.76 -4.93
N ALA A 107 17.52 2.65 -5.87
CA ALA A 107 18.34 2.33 -7.04
C ALA A 107 19.76 1.89 -6.63
N GLY A 108 20.37 2.58 -5.67
CA GLY A 108 21.64 2.20 -5.06
C GLY A 108 21.57 0.83 -4.37
N ALA A 109 20.52 0.57 -3.59
CA ALA A 109 20.33 -0.70 -2.90
C ALA A 109 20.18 -1.87 -3.88
N TRP A 110 19.46 -1.68 -4.99
CA TRP A 110 19.33 -2.71 -6.03
C TRP A 110 20.63 -2.95 -6.81
N THR A 111 21.37 -1.88 -7.15
CA THR A 111 22.65 -2.02 -7.85
C THR A 111 23.72 -2.66 -6.96
N GLN A 112 23.76 -2.34 -5.66
CA GLN A 112 24.69 -2.97 -4.72
C GLN A 112 24.35 -4.46 -4.48
N ARG A 113 23.08 -4.85 -4.44
CA ARG A 113 22.70 -6.27 -4.31
C ARG A 113 23.01 -7.10 -5.55
N ALA A 114 23.00 -6.50 -6.74
CA ALA A 114 23.51 -7.15 -7.96
C ALA A 114 25.02 -7.43 -7.89
N GLN A 115 25.78 -6.61 -7.15
CA GLN A 115 27.22 -6.79 -6.90
C GLN A 115 27.53 -7.58 -5.60
N ALA A 116 26.57 -7.74 -4.70
CA ALA A 116 26.76 -8.47 -3.43
C ALA A 116 26.92 -10.00 -3.61
N GLN A 117 26.80 -10.52 -4.83
CA GLN A 117 27.16 -11.90 -5.16
C GLN A 117 28.68 -12.11 -5.32
N THR A 118 29.51 -11.06 -5.30
CA THR A 118 30.95 -11.20 -5.04
C THR A 118 31.18 -11.08 -3.54
N MET A 119 31.14 -12.22 -2.84
CA MET A 119 31.51 -12.27 -1.42
C MET A 119 33.01 -11.95 -1.25
N PRO A 120 33.43 -11.15 -0.25
CA PRO A 120 34.81 -10.66 -0.13
C PRO A 120 35.89 -11.72 0.16
N ASN A 121 35.53 -13.00 0.30
CA ASN A 121 36.40 -14.03 0.88
C ASN A 121 36.74 -15.18 -0.09
N GLY A 122 36.66 -14.98 -1.41
CA GLY A 122 36.96 -16.02 -2.40
C GLY A 122 35.93 -17.17 -2.45
N ASN A 123 34.78 -16.98 -1.82
CA ASN A 123 33.65 -17.90 -1.96
C ASN A 123 32.92 -17.61 -3.26
N ASN A 124 33.14 -18.45 -4.26
CA ASN A 124 32.62 -18.27 -5.62
C ASN A 124 31.24 -18.91 -5.84
N TRP A 125 30.55 -19.30 -4.77
CA TRP A 125 29.18 -19.81 -4.81
C TRP A 125 28.18 -18.65 -4.80
N GLN A 126 27.26 -18.65 -5.76
CA GLN A 126 26.22 -17.65 -5.95
C GLN A 126 24.86 -18.35 -6.08
N ILE A 127 23.81 -17.76 -5.52
CA ILE A 127 22.43 -18.19 -5.76
C ILE A 127 21.81 -17.19 -6.73
N ALA A 128 21.53 -17.63 -7.95
CA ALA A 128 20.84 -16.85 -8.96
C ALA A 128 19.34 -17.19 -8.92
N VAL A 129 18.51 -16.15 -8.95
CA VAL A 129 17.08 -16.27 -9.18
C VAL A 129 16.79 -15.62 -10.52
N SER A 130 16.15 -16.35 -11.40
CA SER A 130 15.86 -15.91 -12.77
C SER A 130 14.37 -16.03 -13.07
N THR A 131 13.87 -15.05 -13.81
CA THR A 131 12.55 -15.09 -14.45
C THR A 131 12.77 -14.76 -15.91
N THR A 132 12.18 -15.53 -16.82
CA THR A 132 12.41 -15.37 -18.25
C THR A 132 11.12 -15.59 -19.01
N TRP A 133 10.89 -14.77 -20.04
CA TRP A 133 9.83 -15.01 -21.00
C TRP A 133 10.32 -16.00 -22.05
N LEU A 134 9.53 -17.04 -22.30
CA LEU A 134 9.88 -18.11 -23.22
C LEU A 134 9.14 -17.94 -24.54
N THR A 135 9.88 -18.07 -25.62
CA THR A 135 9.34 -18.41 -26.93
C THR A 135 9.24 -19.94 -27.02
N PRO A 136 8.16 -20.49 -27.59
CA PRO A 136 8.05 -21.93 -27.80
C PRO A 136 9.15 -22.36 -28.78
N ILE A 137 10.12 -23.12 -28.28
CA ILE A 137 11.21 -23.70 -29.07
C ILE A 137 11.15 -25.21 -28.82
N GLU A 138 11.20 -25.99 -29.90
CA GLU A 138 11.16 -27.45 -29.91
C GLU A 138 12.16 -28.07 -28.92
N ALA A 139 13.38 -27.53 -28.84
CA ALA A 139 14.43 -27.98 -27.92
C ALA A 139 14.07 -27.92 -26.42
N LEU A 140 13.01 -27.21 -26.04
CA LEU A 140 12.51 -27.12 -24.67
C LEU A 140 11.17 -27.85 -24.47
N GLY A 141 10.77 -28.70 -25.42
CA GLY A 141 9.45 -29.35 -25.41
C GLY A 141 8.31 -28.38 -25.77
N GLY A 142 8.63 -27.26 -26.40
CA GLY A 142 7.66 -26.29 -26.93
C GLY A 142 7.13 -26.69 -28.31
N GLU A 143 7.07 -27.98 -28.63
CA GLU A 143 6.53 -28.48 -29.89
C GLU A 143 5.00 -28.68 -29.77
N PRO A 144 4.23 -28.41 -30.83
CA PRO A 144 2.82 -28.75 -30.85
C PRO A 144 2.63 -30.28 -30.74
N ILE A 145 1.67 -30.70 -29.94
CA ILE A 145 1.32 -32.11 -29.73
C ILE A 145 -0.08 -32.33 -30.27
N THR A 146 -0.22 -33.28 -31.19
CA THR A 146 -1.52 -33.77 -31.66
C THR A 146 -1.67 -35.24 -31.24
N VAL A 147 -2.72 -35.55 -30.50
CA VAL A 147 -3.08 -36.91 -30.08
C VAL A 147 -4.45 -37.25 -30.66
N SER A 148 -4.57 -38.41 -31.31
CA SER A 148 -5.84 -38.92 -31.84
C SER A 148 -6.07 -40.33 -31.29
N GLU A 149 -7.08 -40.51 -30.45
CA GLU A 149 -7.48 -41.82 -29.88
C GLU A 149 -9.00 -41.97 -29.89
N ASP A 150 -9.51 -43.11 -30.35
CA ASP A 150 -10.93 -43.52 -30.26
C ASP A 150 -11.96 -42.42 -30.62
N GLY A 151 -11.70 -41.68 -31.71
CA GLY A 151 -12.58 -40.60 -32.17
C GLY A 151 -12.42 -39.30 -31.37
N LEU A 152 -11.34 -39.12 -30.62
CA LEU A 152 -11.00 -37.89 -29.93
C LEU A 152 -9.66 -37.35 -30.43
N ASP A 153 -9.67 -36.18 -31.03
CA ASP A 153 -8.48 -35.44 -31.44
C ASP A 153 -8.20 -34.32 -30.43
N LEU A 154 -7.01 -34.31 -29.85
CA LEU A 154 -6.49 -33.26 -28.98
C LEU A 154 -5.30 -32.60 -29.69
N ASP A 155 -5.41 -31.31 -29.98
CA ASP A 155 -4.26 -30.49 -30.38
C ASP A 155 -3.85 -29.59 -29.23
N TRP A 156 -2.56 -29.53 -28.92
CA TRP A 156 -1.99 -28.61 -27.97
C TRP A 156 -0.82 -27.87 -28.64
N THR A 157 -0.92 -26.55 -28.73
CA THR A 157 0.10 -25.70 -29.38
C THR A 157 0.59 -24.64 -28.39
N PRO A 158 1.86 -24.69 -27.94
CA PRO A 158 2.40 -23.68 -27.06
C PRO A 158 2.62 -22.37 -27.82
N THR A 159 2.14 -21.26 -27.25
CA THR A 159 2.22 -19.92 -27.85
C THR A 159 3.27 -19.03 -27.18
N GLY A 160 3.66 -19.37 -25.95
CA GLY A 160 4.60 -18.62 -25.14
C GLY A 160 4.72 -19.21 -23.75
N GLY A 161 5.39 -18.50 -22.86
CA GLY A 161 5.45 -18.92 -21.47
C GLY A 161 6.34 -18.06 -20.61
N SER A 162 6.36 -18.40 -19.33
CA SER A 162 7.26 -17.81 -18.35
C SER A 162 7.96 -18.91 -17.59
N SER A 163 9.25 -18.75 -17.32
CA SER A 163 9.98 -19.61 -16.41
C SER A 163 10.40 -18.87 -15.15
N PHE A 164 10.52 -19.63 -14.07
CA PHE A 164 11.11 -19.21 -12.82
C PHE A 164 12.15 -20.24 -12.41
N GLY A 165 13.40 -19.82 -12.26
CA GLY A 165 14.52 -20.70 -11.95
C GLY A 165 15.30 -20.22 -10.73
N VAL A 166 15.66 -21.16 -9.86
CA VAL A 166 16.63 -20.95 -8.79
C VAL A 166 17.84 -21.82 -9.07
N ARG A 167 19.00 -21.20 -9.19
CA ARG A 167 20.24 -21.87 -9.59
C ARG A 167 21.37 -21.54 -8.63
N LEU A 168 22.16 -22.55 -8.32
CA LEU A 168 23.41 -22.45 -7.58
C LEU A 168 24.55 -22.45 -8.60
N LEU A 169 25.35 -21.39 -8.59
CA LEU A 169 26.43 -21.16 -9.53
C LEU A 169 27.76 -21.14 -8.79
N ARG A 170 28.75 -21.87 -9.31
CA ARG A 170 30.14 -21.84 -8.86
C ARG A 170 31.02 -21.26 -9.96
N ARG A 171 31.64 -20.11 -9.71
CA ARG A 171 32.67 -19.55 -10.59
C ARG A 171 34.04 -20.13 -10.24
N PHE A 172 34.83 -20.48 -11.24
CA PHE A 172 36.23 -20.82 -11.03
C PHE A 172 37.10 -19.57 -11.29
N PRO A 173 38.36 -19.52 -10.81
CA PRO A 173 39.26 -18.42 -11.14
C PRO A 173 39.57 -18.30 -12.64
N SER A 174 39.48 -19.41 -13.37
CA SER A 174 39.44 -19.44 -14.83
C SER A 174 38.08 -18.95 -15.36
N ALA A 175 37.97 -18.59 -16.64
CA ALA A 175 36.71 -18.14 -17.29
C ALA A 175 35.56 -19.19 -17.34
N TRP A 176 35.65 -20.25 -16.55
CA TRP A 176 34.69 -21.34 -16.44
C TRP A 176 33.77 -21.15 -15.23
N SER A 177 32.51 -21.56 -15.38
CA SER A 177 31.55 -21.67 -14.29
C SER A 177 30.74 -22.95 -14.43
N ILE A 178 30.33 -23.52 -13.30
CA ILE A 178 29.34 -24.61 -13.25
C ILE A 178 28.08 -24.07 -12.59
N GLU A 179 26.94 -24.43 -13.16
CA GLU A 179 25.63 -24.05 -12.67
C GLU A 179 24.76 -25.30 -12.53
N THR A 180 24.00 -25.37 -11.45
CA THR A 180 23.01 -26.42 -11.21
C THR A 180 21.79 -25.80 -10.53
N GLY A 181 20.59 -26.25 -10.85
CA GLY A 181 19.40 -25.64 -10.26
C GLY A 181 18.10 -26.30 -10.70
N LEU A 182 17.02 -25.73 -10.19
CA LEU A 182 15.66 -26.12 -10.50
C LEU A 182 14.99 -24.97 -11.26
N GLU A 183 14.28 -25.32 -12.32
CA GLU A 183 13.50 -24.39 -13.11
C GLU A 183 12.08 -24.91 -13.27
N THR A 184 11.11 -24.06 -12.95
CA THR A 184 9.71 -24.31 -13.24
C THR A 184 9.35 -23.53 -14.48
N VAL A 185 8.83 -24.22 -15.48
CA VAL A 185 8.36 -23.65 -16.73
C VAL A 185 6.84 -23.71 -16.78
N ARG A 186 6.22 -22.59 -17.16
CA ARG A 186 4.79 -22.52 -17.41
C ARG A 186 4.56 -22.04 -18.84
N TYR A 187 3.97 -22.91 -19.67
CA TYR A 187 3.54 -22.56 -21.01
C TYR A 187 2.15 -21.92 -21.01
N THR A 188 1.97 -20.95 -21.88
CA THR A 188 0.67 -20.57 -22.43
C THR A 188 0.50 -21.29 -23.75
N SER A 189 -0.69 -21.81 -24.00
CA SER A 189 -0.96 -22.68 -25.13
C SER A 189 -2.38 -22.54 -25.62
N ASP A 190 -2.56 -22.64 -26.93
CA ASP A 190 -3.85 -22.90 -27.53
C ASP A 190 -4.08 -24.40 -27.52
N TRP A 191 -5.31 -24.82 -27.23
CA TRP A 191 -5.69 -26.23 -27.29
C TRP A 191 -7.02 -26.39 -28.00
N SER A 192 -7.14 -27.46 -28.77
CA SER A 192 -8.35 -27.88 -29.46
C SER A 192 -8.71 -29.29 -29.01
N LEU A 193 -10.00 -29.58 -28.87
CA LEU A 193 -10.49 -30.92 -28.62
C LEU A 193 -11.67 -31.17 -29.56
N THR A 194 -11.49 -32.12 -30.48
CA THR A 194 -12.50 -32.48 -31.48
C THR A 194 -12.95 -33.91 -31.24
N PHE A 195 -14.25 -34.11 -31.06
CA PHE A 195 -14.83 -35.45 -30.92
C PHE A 195 -15.55 -35.86 -32.22
N HIS A 196 -15.12 -36.98 -32.77
CA HIS A 196 -15.71 -37.69 -33.88
C HIS A 196 -16.52 -38.86 -33.35
N PRO A 197 -17.84 -38.74 -33.21
CA PRO A 197 -18.68 -39.85 -32.79
C PRO A 197 -18.59 -40.98 -33.82
N GLY A 198 -17.97 -42.09 -33.43
CA GLY A 198 -17.90 -43.32 -34.23
C GLY A 198 -19.28 -43.94 -34.39
N PHE A 199 -20.02 -43.53 -35.41
CA PHE A 199 -21.12 -44.33 -35.92
C PHE A 199 -20.56 -45.21 -37.04
N ASP A 200 -20.29 -46.48 -36.73
CA ASP A 200 -20.09 -47.52 -37.73
C ASP A 200 -21.28 -47.48 -38.69
N THR A 201 -21.07 -46.97 -39.90
CA THR A 201 -22.02 -47.14 -40.99
C THR A 201 -21.78 -48.54 -41.55
N PRO A 202 -22.76 -49.48 -41.47
CA PRO A 202 -22.58 -50.79 -42.08
C PRO A 202 -22.42 -50.58 -43.58
N GLN A 203 -21.33 -51.07 -44.16
CA GLN A 203 -21.17 -51.07 -45.62
C GLN A 203 -22.24 -51.98 -46.23
N GLY A 204 -23.11 -51.37 -47.04
CA GLY A 204 -24.09 -52.06 -47.89
C GLY A 204 -23.48 -52.53 -49.20
#